data_AF-A0A7V3EKF9-F1
#
_entry.id   AF-A0A7V3EKF9-F1
#
_cell.length_a   1.000
_cell.length_b   1.000
_cell.length_c   1.000
_cell.angle_alpha   90.00
_cell.angle_beta   90.00
_cell.angle_gamma   90.00
#
_symmetry.space_group_name_H-M   'P 1'
#
loop_
_entity.id
_entity.type
_entity.pdbx_description
1 polymer ?
#
loop_
_entity_poly.entity_id
_entity_poly.type
_entity_poly.pdbx_seq_one_letter_code
_entity_poly.pdbx_strand_id
1 'polypeptide(L)'
;MFQKLFATLILTGFMGAAVLMAHDPSQHKGTATKGEVVSIAGDRIQVKTDKGMKTITLNDKTTFERGKAKASLSDFKKGDRVAIFGTTLASGEIVAKEVLLDAGAPTAAPKHDQAHKH
;
A
#
# COMPACT_ATOMS: atom_id res chain seq x y z
N MET A 1 -26.41 -35.96 33.71
CA MET A 1 -25.72 -35.00 32.81
C MET A 1 -26.65 -33.81 32.64
N PHE A 2 -26.36 -32.68 33.28
CA PHE A 2 -27.28 -31.55 33.42
C PHE A 2 -27.18 -30.56 32.26
N GLN A 3 -28.34 -30.26 31.67
CA GLN A 3 -28.61 -29.20 30.71
C GLN A 3 -28.57 -27.83 31.41
N LYS A 4 -27.95 -26.81 30.81
CA LYS A 4 -28.09 -25.41 31.26
C LYS A 4 -28.31 -24.46 30.09
N LEU A 5 -29.54 -23.97 30.00
CA LEU A 5 -29.95 -22.75 29.31
C LEU A 5 -29.33 -21.54 30.01
N PHE A 6 -28.92 -20.51 29.25
CA PHE A 6 -28.71 -19.16 29.77
C PHE A 6 -29.45 -18.13 28.91
N ALA A 7 -29.98 -17.14 29.62
CA ALA A 7 -31.13 -16.33 29.27
C ALA A 7 -30.79 -14.91 28.75
N THR A 8 -31.67 -14.42 27.89
CA THR A 8 -32.32 -13.09 27.84
C THR A 8 -31.53 -11.78 28.06
N LEU A 9 -31.44 -10.99 26.97
CA LEU A 9 -31.74 -9.55 26.77
C LEU A 9 -31.80 -8.59 27.98
N ILE A 10 -31.03 -7.47 27.92
CA ILE A 10 -31.29 -6.20 28.64
C ILE A 10 -31.16 -5.00 27.68
N LEU A 11 -32.00 -4.01 27.98
CA LEU A 11 -32.55 -2.88 27.22
C LEU A 11 -31.77 -1.56 27.45
N THR A 12 -31.63 -0.75 26.38
CA THR A 12 -31.50 0.74 26.28
C THR A 12 -30.52 1.56 27.14
N GLY A 13 -29.81 2.51 26.51
CA GLY A 13 -29.17 3.67 27.15
C GLY A 13 -28.59 4.70 26.16
N PHE A 14 -28.78 5.98 26.43
CA PHE A 14 -28.85 7.13 25.50
C PHE A 14 -27.52 7.91 25.33
N MET A 15 -27.45 8.70 24.23
CA MET A 15 -26.73 10.00 24.06
C MET A 15 -25.22 10.10 23.75
N GLY A 16 -24.94 10.54 22.50
CA GLY A 16 -24.27 11.83 22.23
C GLY A 16 -22.74 11.88 22.07
N ALA A 17 -22.26 12.13 20.84
CA ALA A 17 -21.19 13.10 20.55
C ALA A 17 -21.03 13.28 19.03
N ALA A 18 -20.76 14.53 18.63
CA ALA A 18 -20.67 15.03 17.28
C ALA A 18 -19.84 14.17 16.31
N VAL A 19 -20.39 13.88 15.12
CA VAL A 19 -19.52 13.60 13.97
C VAL A 19 -19.07 14.93 13.41
N LEU A 20 -17.87 15.25 13.86
CA LEU A 20 -16.89 16.17 13.31
C LEU A 20 -17.06 16.41 11.81
N MET A 21 -16.97 17.70 11.45
CA MET A 21 -16.68 18.24 10.13
C MET A 21 -16.15 17.19 9.15
N ALA A 22 -17.01 16.78 8.21
CA ALA A 22 -16.55 16.11 7.01
C ALA A 22 -15.67 17.10 6.25
N HIS A 23 -14.34 16.98 6.40
CA HIS A 23 -13.43 17.51 5.40
C HIS A 23 -13.78 16.81 4.08
N ASP A 24 -13.75 17.53 2.96
CA ASP A 24 -14.01 16.93 1.65
C ASP A 24 -13.11 15.69 1.48
N PRO A 25 -13.67 14.46 1.47
CA PRO A 25 -12.89 13.24 1.32
C PRO A 25 -12.30 13.12 -0.09
N SER A 26 -12.73 13.98 -1.01
CA SER A 26 -12.32 13.97 -2.42
C SER A 26 -10.94 14.60 -2.66
N GLN A 27 -10.38 15.31 -1.69
CA GLN A 27 -9.12 16.07 -1.87
C GLN A 27 -7.84 15.29 -1.52
N HIS A 28 -7.95 14.09 -0.95
CA HIS A 28 -6.76 13.32 -0.55
C HIS A 28 -6.87 11.88 -1.03
N LYS A 29 -5.91 11.43 -1.86
CA LYS A 29 -5.78 10.04 -2.34
C LYS A 29 -5.56 9.00 -1.20
N GLY A 30 -5.68 9.42 0.06
CA GLY A 30 -5.27 8.67 1.26
C GLY A 30 -3.77 8.80 1.53
N THR A 31 -3.29 8.16 2.59
CA THR A 31 -1.85 8.08 2.87
C THR A 31 -1.20 7.03 1.98
N ALA A 32 -0.16 7.40 1.26
CA ALA A 32 0.61 6.47 0.43
C ALA A 32 1.47 5.53 1.29
N THR A 33 1.55 4.27 0.89
CA THR A 33 2.63 3.36 1.32
C THR A 33 3.82 3.57 0.39
N LYS A 34 4.96 3.99 0.93
CA LYS A 34 6.18 4.22 0.15
C LYS A 34 7.17 3.08 0.36
N GLY A 35 7.88 2.71 -0.69
CA GLY A 35 8.89 1.67 -0.59
C GLY A 35 9.71 1.47 -1.86
N GLU A 36 10.52 0.42 -1.85
CA GLU A 36 11.32 -0.02 -2.98
C GLU A 36 10.79 -1.35 -3.53
N VAL A 37 10.65 -1.46 -4.85
CA VAL A 37 10.24 -2.70 -5.50
C VAL A 37 11.34 -3.75 -5.37
N VAL A 38 11.00 -4.90 -4.79
CA VAL A 38 11.91 -6.05 -4.64
C VAL A 38 11.70 -7.08 -5.75
N SER A 39 10.45 -7.30 -6.15
CA SER A 39 10.10 -8.18 -7.27
C SER A 39 8.72 -7.85 -7.83
N ILE A 40 8.51 -8.17 -9.11
CA ILE A 40 7.22 -8.09 -9.81
C ILE A 40 6.96 -9.47 -10.40
N ALA A 41 5.79 -10.03 -10.15
CA ALA A 41 5.35 -11.32 -10.67
C ALA A 41 3.86 -11.27 -10.99
N GLY A 42 3.52 -11.19 -12.28
CA GLY A 42 2.14 -11.05 -12.73
C GLY A 42 1.46 -9.82 -12.13
N ASP A 43 0.41 -10.04 -11.36
CA ASP A 43 -0.39 -9.02 -10.67
C ASP A 43 0.12 -8.72 -9.24
N ARG A 44 1.29 -9.21 -8.85
CA ARG A 44 1.86 -8.98 -7.51
C ARG A 44 3.20 -8.25 -7.55
N ILE A 45 3.33 -7.26 -6.67
CA ILE A 45 4.59 -6.55 -6.41
C ILE A 45 4.99 -6.77 -4.96
N GLN A 46 6.22 -7.18 -4.72
CA GLN A 46 6.82 -7.16 -3.38
C GLN A 46 7.54 -5.83 -3.18
N VAL A 47 7.19 -5.12 -2.12
CA VAL A 47 7.75 -3.80 -1.80
C VAL A 47 8.36 -3.83 -0.41
N LYS A 48 9.61 -3.38 -0.31
CA LYS A 48 10.27 -3.15 0.97
C LYS A 48 9.93 -1.74 1.45
N THR A 49 9.20 -1.64 2.56
CA THR A 49 8.94 -0.38 3.26
C THR A 49 9.81 -0.26 4.50
N ASP A 50 9.76 0.89 5.15
CA ASP A 50 10.35 1.13 6.49
C ASP A 50 9.82 0.17 7.57
N LYS A 51 8.55 -0.22 7.45
CA LYS A 51 7.84 -1.14 8.35
C LYS A 51 7.95 -2.62 7.94
N GLY A 52 8.77 -2.94 6.95
CA GLY A 52 9.00 -4.31 6.48
C GLY A 52 8.46 -4.60 5.08
N MET A 53 8.33 -5.89 4.76
CA MET A 53 7.88 -6.34 3.45
C MET A 53 6.35 -6.19 3.30
N LYS A 54 5.91 -5.72 2.13
CA LYS A 54 4.51 -5.60 1.75
C LYS A 54 4.25 -6.27 0.41
N THR A 55 3.22 -7.12 0.39
CA THR A 55 2.63 -7.63 -0.85
C THR A 55 1.62 -6.61 -1.36
N ILE A 56 1.79 -6.21 -2.60
CA ILE A 56 0.86 -5.34 -3.34
C ILE A 56 0.20 -6.18 -4.42
N THR A 57 -1.13 -6.18 -4.45
CA THR A 57 -1.94 -6.85 -5.48
C THR A 57 -2.53 -5.81 -6.41
N LEU A 58 -2.36 -6.04 -7.71
CA LEU A 58 -2.83 -5.22 -8.81
C LEU A 58 -4.12 -5.82 -9.37
N ASN A 59 -4.95 -4.98 -9.99
CA ASN A 59 -6.12 -5.42 -10.73
C ASN A 59 -6.36 -4.50 -11.94
N ASP A 60 -7.44 -4.77 -12.66
CA ASP A 60 -7.91 -4.03 -13.84
C ASP A 60 -8.18 -2.54 -13.57
N LYS A 61 -8.39 -2.16 -12.31
CA LYS A 61 -8.64 -0.77 -11.89
C LYS A 61 -7.39 -0.06 -11.39
N THR A 62 -6.26 -0.76 -11.26
CA THR A 62 -5.01 -0.14 -10.81
C THR A 62 -4.46 0.80 -11.89
N THR A 63 -4.24 2.07 -11.55
CA THR A 63 -3.58 3.03 -12.42
C THR A 63 -2.08 3.11 -12.13
N PHE A 64 -1.30 3.45 -13.15
CA PHE A 64 0.15 3.62 -13.04
C PHE A 64 0.54 5.00 -13.52
N GLU A 65 1.38 5.68 -12.74
CA GLU A 65 1.83 7.03 -13.04
C GLU A 65 3.34 7.17 -12.79
N ARG A 66 4.00 8.05 -13.53
CA ARG A 66 5.37 8.51 -13.28
C ARG A 66 5.34 10.03 -13.18
N GLY A 67 5.46 10.55 -11.96
CA GLY A 67 5.25 11.97 -11.70
C GLY A 67 3.83 12.40 -12.08
N LYS A 68 3.69 13.16 -13.19
CA LYS A 68 2.39 13.60 -13.73
C LYS A 68 1.98 12.87 -15.01
N ALA A 69 2.82 11.95 -15.51
CA ALA A 69 2.56 11.21 -16.73
C ALA A 69 1.93 9.85 -16.42
N LYS A 70 1.06 9.37 -17.31
CA LYS A 70 0.61 7.97 -17.27
C LYS A 70 1.79 7.04 -17.54
N ALA A 71 1.80 5.91 -16.85
CA ALA A 71 2.77 4.84 -17.00
C ALA A 71 2.05 3.50 -17.19
N SER A 72 2.84 2.44 -17.32
CA SER A 72 2.40 1.06 -17.41
C SER A 72 3.18 0.21 -16.41
N LEU A 73 2.69 -0.98 -16.06
CA LEU A 73 3.41 -1.90 -15.17
C LEU A 73 4.81 -2.25 -15.70
N SER A 74 4.99 -2.32 -17.02
CA SER A 74 6.30 -2.57 -17.67
C SER A 74 7.34 -1.48 -17.44
N ASP A 75 6.94 -0.28 -17.01
CA ASP A 75 7.86 0.80 -16.68
C ASP A 75 8.52 0.64 -15.30
N PHE A 76 8.02 -0.30 -14.50
CA PHE A 76 8.49 -0.58 -13.14
C PHE A 76 9.44 -1.79 -13.15
N LYS A 77 10.46 -1.71 -12.32
CA LYS A 77 11.45 -2.77 -12.12
C LYS A 77 11.92 -2.83 -10.67
N LYS A 78 12.61 -3.91 -10.34
CA LYS A 78 13.31 -4.03 -9.06
C LYS A 78 14.24 -2.84 -8.81
N GLY A 79 14.23 -2.30 -7.61
CA GLY A 79 15.00 -1.14 -7.18
C GLY A 79 14.24 0.19 -7.33
N ASP A 80 13.10 0.21 -8.03
CA ASP A 80 12.34 1.44 -8.19
C ASP A 80 11.69 1.88 -6.88
N ARG A 81 11.75 3.18 -6.61
CA ARG A 81 11.01 3.82 -5.51
C ARG A 81 9.60 4.12 -5.97
N VAL A 82 8.64 3.65 -5.17
CA VAL A 82 7.21 3.76 -5.49
C VAL A 82 6.40 4.29 -4.32
N ALA A 83 5.31 4.97 -4.65
CA ALA A 83 4.24 5.32 -3.72
C ALA A 83 2.96 4.59 -4.16
N ILE A 84 2.42 3.77 -3.27
CA ILE A 84 1.22 2.97 -3.51
C ILE A 84 0.04 3.56 -2.74
N PHE A 85 -1.04 3.85 -3.44
CA PHE A 85 -2.33 4.21 -2.85
C PHE A 85 -3.29 3.05 -3.06
N GLY A 86 -3.97 2.62 -1.99
CA GLY A 86 -4.79 1.43 -2.04
C GLY A 86 -5.47 1.10 -0.73
N THR A 87 -6.21 -0.01 -0.73
CA THR A 87 -6.84 -0.54 0.47
C THR A 87 -5.90 -1.54 1.13
N THR A 88 -5.54 -1.31 2.39
CA THR A 88 -4.80 -2.30 3.19
C THR A 88 -5.80 -3.27 3.81
N LEU A 89 -5.59 -4.57 3.56
CA LEU A 89 -6.39 -5.65 4.13
C LEU A 89 -5.95 -5.96 5.56
N ALA A 90 -6.76 -6.70 6.31
CA ALA A 90 -6.41 -7.15 7.67
C ALA A 90 -5.11 -7.98 7.72
N SER A 91 -4.76 -8.66 6.62
CA SER A 91 -3.49 -9.38 6.45
C SER A 91 -2.27 -8.45 6.30
N GLY A 92 -2.49 -7.16 6.07
CA GLY A 92 -1.43 -6.19 5.75
C GLY A 92 -1.05 -6.14 4.27
N GLU A 93 -1.66 -6.97 3.42
CA GLU A 93 -1.60 -6.86 1.96
C GLU A 93 -2.33 -5.60 1.48
N ILE A 94 -1.85 -5.00 0.38
CA ILE A 94 -2.44 -3.80 -0.21
C ILE A 94 -3.01 -4.12 -1.58
N VAL A 95 -4.31 -3.85 -1.77
CA VAL A 95 -4.93 -3.84 -3.10
C VAL A 95 -4.77 -2.44 -3.68
N ALA A 96 -3.94 -2.31 -4.71
CA ALA A 96 -3.56 -1.02 -5.27
C ALA A 96 -4.68 -0.41 -6.11
N LYS A 97 -4.97 0.86 -5.84
CA LYS A 97 -5.75 1.73 -6.73
C LYS A 97 -4.83 2.49 -7.68
N GLU A 98 -3.65 2.89 -7.19
CA GLU A 98 -2.67 3.65 -7.94
C GLU A 98 -1.26 3.33 -7.47
N VAL A 99 -0.35 3.20 -8.43
CA VAL A 99 1.09 3.03 -8.20
C VAL A 99 1.85 4.13 -8.91
N LEU A 100 2.51 4.98 -8.14
CA LEU A 100 3.33 6.07 -8.62
C LEU A 100 4.80 5.68 -8.58
N LEU A 101 5.47 5.76 -9.73
CA LEU A 101 6.90 5.68 -9.87
C LEU A 101 7.52 7.04 -9.57
N ASP A 102 8.45 7.07 -8.62
CA ASP A 102 9.21 8.29 -8.34
C ASP A 102 10.09 8.61 -9.55
N ALA A 103 9.89 9.80 -10.13
CA ALA A 103 10.63 10.26 -11.30
C ALA A 103 12.10 10.61 -10.98
N GLY A 104 12.49 10.58 -9.69
CA GLY A 104 13.82 10.99 -9.22
C GLY A 104 14.75 9.87 -8.75
N ALA A 105 14.38 8.58 -8.84
CA ALA A 105 15.29 7.49 -8.47
C ALA A 105 16.19 7.11 -9.66
N PRO A 106 17.51 7.35 -9.62
CA PRO A 106 18.42 6.74 -10.57
C PRO A 106 18.32 5.24 -10.37
N THR A 107 18.17 4.50 -11.47
CA THR A 107 18.44 3.06 -11.54
C THR A 107 19.67 2.80 -10.68
N ALA A 108 19.55 1.94 -9.66
CA ALA A 108 20.69 1.52 -8.88
C ALA A 108 21.76 1.03 -9.85
N ALA A 109 22.75 1.88 -10.13
CA ALA A 109 23.99 1.43 -10.71
C ALA A 109 24.49 0.36 -9.74
N PRO A 110 24.90 -0.82 -10.22
CA PRO A 110 25.53 -1.77 -9.34
C PRO A 110 26.71 -1.03 -8.72
N LYS A 111 26.73 -0.90 -7.39
CA LYS A 111 27.99 -0.68 -6.70
C LYS A 111 28.81 -1.93 -6.97
N HIS A 112 29.54 -1.91 -8.07
CA HIS A 112 30.60 -2.87 -8.33
C HIS A 112 31.66 -2.54 -7.30
N ASP A 113 31.58 -3.21 -6.16
CA ASP A 113 32.67 -3.26 -5.22
C ASP A 113 33.95 -3.70 -5.96
N GLN A 114 35.06 -3.12 -5.55
CA GLN A 114 36.45 -3.54 -5.82
C GLN A 114 37.11 -3.03 -7.12
N ALA A 115 37.98 -2.03 -6.93
CA ALA A 115 39.39 -2.21 -7.23
C ALA A 115 40.22 -1.51 -6.15
N HIS A 116 40.75 -2.30 -5.21
CA HIS A 116 41.94 -1.95 -4.44
C HIS A 116 43.08 -1.64 -5.41
N LYS A 117 43.82 -0.56 -5.15
CA LYS A 117 45.25 -0.55 -5.45
C LYS A 117 45.99 0.27 -4.41
N HIS A 118 46.97 -0.40 -3.82
CA HIS A 118 48.05 0.10 -2.99
C HIS A 118 48.85 1.19 -3.70
#